data_AF-A0A3Q4HH78-F1
#
_entry.id   AF-A0A3Q4HH78-F1
#
_cell.length_a   1.000
_cell.length_b   1.000
_cell.length_c   1.000
_cell.angle_alpha   90.00
_cell.angle_beta   90.00
_cell.angle_gamma   90.00
#
_symmetry.space_group_name_H-M   'P 1'
#
loop_
_entity.id
_entity.type
_entity.pdbx_description
1 polymer ?
#
loop_
_entity_poly.entity_id
_entity_poly.type
_entity_poly.pdbx_seq_one_letter_code
_entity_poly.pdbx_strand_id
1 'polypeptide(L)'
;LLLTAVLPLAAVIIVLLITWGISINSSAAQERERNTLGEMFSPPTSVPKCSLSRVCPPSHIALRIRSGAADIVGPTVCFDGKIIMSHALNNVGPGLNIAVINGEYNTQTSHKHGALSFFYFFFIYTLTKDPKDILAHLKKIKRGMIVLVASFDDVTQKMTNEMREIFSEMGSTLISSVKRRDSWVFAGRAGTKIKSLFEKQAVNDEKNNIYGGWPEMVEVGGCFPRVFSD
;
A
#
# COMPACT_ATOMS: atom_id res chain seq x y z
N LEU A 1 6.45 77.29 35.63
CA LEU A 1 5.76 77.02 34.34
C LEU A 1 6.11 75.68 33.68
N LEU A 2 7.10 74.91 34.14
CA LEU A 2 7.46 73.61 33.52
C LEU A 2 6.75 72.37 34.10
N LEU A 3 6.16 72.43 35.30
CA LEU A 3 5.49 71.28 35.92
C LEU A 3 4.00 71.11 35.55
N THR A 4 3.34 72.12 34.98
CA THR A 4 1.89 72.07 34.71
C THR A 4 1.53 71.50 33.33
N ALA A 5 2.50 71.29 32.44
CA ALA A 5 2.28 70.76 31.08
C ALA A 5 2.67 69.28 30.90
N VAL A 6 3.40 68.68 31.85
CA VAL A 6 3.89 67.29 31.75
C VAL A 6 2.80 66.27 32.12
N LEU A 7 1.96 66.61 33.11
CA LEU A 7 0.85 65.79 33.58
C LEU A 7 -0.21 65.46 32.51
N PRO A 8 -0.73 66.42 31.71
CA PRO A 8 -1.72 66.11 30.67
C PRO A 8 -1.13 65.29 29.52
N LEU A 9 0.14 65.49 29.18
CA LEU A 9 0.83 64.74 28.12
C LEU A 9 1.02 63.27 28.48
N ALA A 10 1.38 62.97 29.74
CA ALA A 10 1.48 61.60 30.23
C ALA A 10 0.13 60.86 30.18
N ALA A 11 -0.97 61.54 30.53
CA ALA A 11 -2.31 60.96 30.47
C ALA A 11 -2.74 60.60 29.03
N VAL A 12 -2.45 61.46 28.05
CA VAL A 12 -2.74 61.19 26.64
C VAL A 12 -1.95 59.99 26.12
N ILE A 13 -0.67 59.86 26.49
CA ILE A 13 0.15 58.71 26.12
C ILE A 13 -0.41 57.41 26.70
N ILE A 14 -0.87 57.42 27.96
CA ILE A 14 -1.47 56.23 28.59
C ILE A 14 -2.77 55.83 27.85
N VAL A 15 -3.63 56.78 27.51
CA VAL A 15 -4.87 56.49 26.76
C VAL A 15 -4.57 55.93 25.36
N LEU A 16 -3.56 56.46 24.68
CA LEU A 16 -3.11 55.93 23.38
C LEU A 16 -2.56 54.51 23.52
N LEU A 17 -1.77 54.21 24.55
CA LEU A 17 -1.24 52.86 24.78
C LEU A 17 -2.35 51.85 25.13
N ILE A 18 -3.34 52.25 25.92
CA ILE A 18 -4.48 51.39 26.27
C ILE A 18 -5.33 51.11 25.03
N THR A 19 -5.67 52.14 24.24
CA THR A 19 -6.47 51.96 23.02
C THR A 19 -5.74 51.13 21.97
N TRP A 20 -4.43 51.32 21.82
CA TRP A 20 -3.61 50.50 20.92
C TRP A 20 -3.51 49.05 21.39
N GLY A 21 -3.29 48.83 22.70
CA GLY A 21 -3.24 47.49 23.29
C GLY A 21 -4.55 46.71 23.13
N ILE A 22 -5.71 47.37 23.32
CA ILE A 22 -7.02 46.75 23.13
C ILE A 22 -7.26 46.39 21.65
N SER A 23 -6.86 47.26 20.71
CA SER A 23 -7.08 47.04 19.28
C SER A 23 -6.18 45.94 18.69
N ILE A 24 -4.99 45.72 19.25
CA ILE A 24 -4.09 44.61 18.86
C ILE A 24 -4.61 43.29 19.40
N ASN A 25 -5.16 43.30 20.62
CA ASN A 25 -5.66 42.07 21.24
C ASN A 25 -6.96 41.57 20.59
N SER A 26 -7.82 42.48 20.12
CA SER A 26 -9.06 42.12 19.42
C SER A 26 -8.82 41.55 18.02
N SER A 27 -7.88 42.10 17.26
CA SER A 27 -7.51 41.57 15.93
C SER A 27 -6.84 40.20 16.03
N ALA A 28 -5.92 40.03 16.99
CA ALA A 28 -5.27 38.75 17.26
C ALA A 28 -6.26 37.67 17.75
N ALA A 29 -7.24 38.05 18.58
CA ALA A 29 -8.29 37.13 19.03
C ALA A 29 -9.20 36.69 17.87
N GLN A 30 -9.59 37.63 17.00
CA GLN A 30 -10.48 37.36 15.86
C GLN A 30 -9.80 36.51 14.76
N GLU A 31 -8.49 36.67 14.56
CA GLU A 31 -7.71 35.84 13.62
C GLU A 31 -7.48 34.42 14.15
N ARG A 32 -7.33 34.25 15.47
CA ARG A 32 -7.22 32.94 16.13
C ARG A 32 -8.50 32.13 16.03
N GLU A 33 -9.67 32.76 16.20
CA GLU A 33 -10.97 32.09 16.05
C GLU A 33 -11.27 31.69 14.59
N ARG A 34 -10.83 32.49 13.62
CA ARG A 34 -11.02 32.17 12.19
C ARG A 34 -10.14 30.97 11.77
N ASN A 35 -8.93 30.87 12.33
CA ASN A 35 -8.03 29.74 12.08
C ASN A 35 -8.50 28.44 12.77
N THR A 36 -9.04 28.53 13.99
CA THR A 36 -9.58 27.34 14.69
C THR A 36 -10.87 26.82 14.07
N LEU A 37 -11.71 27.69 13.50
CA LEU A 37 -12.94 27.27 12.82
C LEU A 37 -12.66 26.73 11.40
N GLY A 38 -11.61 27.22 10.73
CA GLY A 38 -11.15 26.70 9.43
C GLY A 38 -10.58 25.28 9.48
N GLU A 39 -9.96 24.88 10.58
CA GLU A 39 -9.47 23.50 10.78
C GLU A 39 -10.57 22.49 11.13
N MET A 40 -11.73 22.94 11.63
CA MET A 40 -12.79 22.05 12.12
C MET A 40 -13.74 21.53 11.04
N PHE A 41 -13.75 22.15 9.83
CA PHE A 41 -14.67 21.80 8.74
C PHE A 41 -14.02 21.21 7.50
N SER A 42 -12.72 20.94 7.52
CA SER A 42 -12.11 20.11 6.47
C SER A 42 -12.32 18.64 6.84
N PRO A 43 -13.16 17.86 6.13
CA PRO A 43 -13.13 16.41 6.31
C PRO A 43 -11.68 15.96 6.09
N PRO A 44 -11.13 15.03 6.90
CA PRO A 44 -9.77 14.57 6.68
C PRO A 44 -9.68 14.08 5.25
N THR A 45 -8.94 14.81 4.41
CA THR A 45 -8.69 14.41 3.03
C THR A 45 -7.86 13.14 3.10
N SER A 46 -8.54 12.00 3.03
CA SER A 46 -7.90 10.69 3.07
C SER A 46 -6.88 10.63 1.94
N VAL A 47 -5.60 10.50 2.27
CA VAL A 47 -4.53 10.42 1.28
C VAL A 47 -4.59 9.05 0.59
N PRO A 48 -4.50 8.99 -0.76
CA PRO A 48 -4.40 7.73 -1.46
C PRO A 48 -3.23 6.87 -0.95
N LYS A 49 -3.56 5.67 -0.47
CA LYS A 49 -2.59 4.69 0.02
C LYS A 49 -1.83 4.04 -1.13
N CYS A 50 -0.63 3.50 -0.87
CA CYS A 50 0.21 2.82 -1.86
C CYS A 50 0.54 3.65 -3.10
N SER A 51 0.51 4.98 -2.97
CA SER A 51 0.69 5.96 -4.05
C SER A 51 -0.28 5.76 -5.22
N LEU A 52 -1.48 5.24 -4.94
CA LEU A 52 -2.56 5.16 -5.93
C LEU A 52 -3.03 6.57 -6.33
N SER A 53 -3.65 6.69 -7.49
CA SER A 53 -4.18 7.99 -7.96
C SER A 53 -5.44 8.45 -7.22
N ARG A 54 -6.15 7.52 -6.56
CA ARG A 54 -7.41 7.78 -5.86
C ARG A 54 -7.50 6.94 -4.59
N VAL A 55 -8.33 7.42 -3.66
CA VAL A 55 -8.66 6.72 -2.42
C VAL A 55 -9.55 5.52 -2.74
N CYS A 56 -9.25 4.37 -2.13
CA CYS A 56 -10.10 3.20 -2.28
C CYS A 56 -11.38 3.30 -1.45
N PRO A 57 -12.51 2.75 -1.95
CA PRO A 57 -13.73 2.65 -1.16
C PRO A 57 -13.52 1.87 0.15
N PRO A 58 -14.32 2.09 1.21
CA PRO A 58 -14.18 1.39 2.48
C PRO A 58 -14.28 -0.15 2.40
N SER A 59 -14.93 -0.68 1.35
CA SER A 59 -15.04 -2.11 1.08
C SER A 59 -13.80 -2.71 0.39
N HIS A 60 -12.79 -1.89 0.12
CA HIS A 60 -11.59 -2.29 -0.62
C HIS A 60 -10.31 -2.00 0.17
N ILE A 61 -9.22 -2.60 -0.27
CA ILE A 61 -7.87 -2.44 0.24
C ILE A 61 -7.02 -1.87 -0.89
N ALA A 62 -6.25 -0.82 -0.61
CA ALA A 62 -5.28 -0.33 -1.56
C ALA A 62 -4.11 -1.31 -1.67
N LEU A 63 -3.79 -1.75 -2.89
CA LEU A 63 -2.60 -2.56 -3.16
C LEU A 63 -1.78 -1.98 -4.31
N ARG A 64 -0.48 -2.27 -4.29
CA ARG A 64 0.42 -2.10 -5.43
C ARG A 64 1.51 -3.17 -5.38
N ILE A 65 1.68 -3.90 -6.46
CA ILE A 65 2.66 -4.99 -6.59
C ILE A 65 3.52 -4.70 -7.81
N ARG A 66 4.83 -4.67 -7.63
CA ARG A 66 5.83 -4.54 -8.68
C ARG A 66 6.74 -5.77 -8.67
N SER A 67 6.99 -6.35 -9.84
CA SER A 67 8.03 -7.36 -10.01
C SER A 67 9.42 -6.76 -9.78
N GLY A 68 10.42 -7.63 -9.67
CA GLY A 68 11.81 -7.21 -9.79
C GLY A 68 12.14 -6.69 -11.19
N ALA A 69 13.27 -5.99 -11.30
CA ALA A 69 13.85 -5.58 -12.57
C ALA A 69 15.17 -6.34 -12.77
N ALA A 70 15.18 -7.23 -13.76
CA ALA A 70 16.23 -8.21 -13.98
C ALA A 70 16.58 -8.98 -12.70
N ASP A 71 17.87 -9.12 -12.40
CA ASP A 71 18.46 -9.75 -11.21
C ASP A 71 19.02 -8.73 -10.20
N ILE A 72 18.83 -7.43 -10.46
CA ILE A 72 19.44 -6.34 -9.67
C ILE A 72 18.45 -5.74 -8.67
N VAL A 73 17.24 -5.39 -9.11
CA VAL A 73 16.25 -4.71 -8.27
C VAL A 73 15.16 -5.68 -7.85
N GLY A 74 15.02 -5.88 -6.54
CA GLY A 74 13.99 -6.75 -5.98
C GLY A 74 12.57 -6.17 -6.12
N PRO A 75 11.54 -7.03 -5.99
CA PRO A 75 10.15 -6.63 -6.10
C PRO A 75 9.71 -5.71 -4.94
N THR A 76 8.58 -5.03 -5.13
CA THR A 76 7.96 -4.22 -4.07
C THR A 76 6.48 -4.54 -3.96
N VAL A 77 6.01 -4.78 -2.74
CA VAL A 77 4.60 -5.02 -2.43
C VAL A 77 4.14 -4.01 -1.38
N CYS A 78 3.14 -3.21 -1.74
CA CYS A 78 2.40 -2.35 -0.83
C CYS A 78 1.00 -2.90 -0.58
N PHE A 79 0.60 -2.96 0.69
CA PHE A 79 -0.72 -3.40 1.13
C PHE A 79 -1.27 -2.42 2.17
N ASP A 80 -2.43 -1.87 1.88
CA ASP A 80 -3.16 -0.89 2.69
C ASP A 80 -2.31 0.31 3.19
N GLY A 81 -1.38 0.76 2.35
CA GLY A 81 -0.49 1.89 2.63
C GLY A 81 0.84 1.50 3.28
N LYS A 82 1.03 0.22 3.61
CA LYS A 82 2.29 -0.30 4.17
C LYS A 82 3.07 -1.06 3.12
N ILE A 83 4.35 -0.73 2.95
CA ILE A 83 5.28 -1.59 2.21
C ILE A 83 5.54 -2.83 3.05
N ILE A 84 5.19 -4.00 2.52
CA ILE A 84 5.31 -5.29 3.21
C ILE A 84 6.40 -6.19 2.61
N MET A 85 6.80 -5.95 1.36
CA MET A 85 7.96 -6.59 0.75
C MET A 85 8.75 -5.55 -0.04
N SER A 86 10.06 -5.47 0.18
CA SER A 86 10.97 -4.65 -0.62
C SER A 86 12.44 -5.01 -0.34
N HIS A 87 13.34 -4.54 -1.20
CA HIS A 87 14.78 -4.65 -0.96
C HIS A 87 15.20 -3.96 0.35
N ALA A 88 14.63 -2.78 0.66
CA ALA A 88 14.91 -2.05 1.90
C ALA A 88 14.48 -2.79 3.17
N LEU A 89 13.50 -3.70 3.07
CA LEU A 89 13.06 -4.55 4.17
C LEU A 89 13.90 -5.83 4.30
N ASN A 90 14.86 -6.08 3.40
CA ASN A 90 15.67 -7.29 3.34
C ASN A 90 14.84 -8.58 3.34
N ASN A 91 13.63 -8.54 2.76
CA ASN A 91 12.66 -9.64 2.78
C ASN A 91 12.17 -10.03 1.39
N VAL A 92 13.00 -9.82 0.37
CA VAL A 92 12.79 -10.25 -1.01
C VAL A 92 14.04 -10.94 -1.55
N GLY A 93 13.87 -11.83 -2.52
CA GLY A 93 14.98 -12.54 -3.14
C GLY A 93 14.63 -13.14 -4.51
N PRO A 94 15.62 -13.58 -5.30
CA PRO A 94 15.40 -14.16 -6.62
C PRO A 94 14.44 -15.34 -6.55
N GLY A 95 13.54 -15.45 -7.52
CA GLY A 95 12.45 -16.42 -7.55
C GLY A 95 11.10 -15.78 -7.24
N LEU A 96 10.24 -16.54 -6.54
CA LEU A 96 8.83 -16.18 -6.35
C LEU A 96 8.61 -15.59 -4.94
N ASN A 97 8.22 -14.33 -4.88
CA ASN A 97 8.01 -13.61 -3.61
C ASN A 97 6.51 -13.57 -3.31
N ILE A 98 6.08 -14.22 -2.24
CA ILE A 98 4.66 -14.35 -1.87
C ILE A 98 4.38 -13.75 -0.51
N ALA A 99 3.34 -12.93 -0.43
CA ALA A 99 2.72 -12.53 0.82
C ALA A 99 1.31 -13.15 0.91
N VAL A 100 1.07 -13.90 1.97
CA VAL A 100 -0.26 -14.44 2.32
C VAL A 100 -0.82 -13.63 3.47
N ILE A 101 -2.02 -13.12 3.31
CA ILE A 101 -2.63 -12.19 4.26
C ILE A 101 -3.96 -12.76 4.73
N ASN A 102 -4.07 -12.95 6.05
CA ASN A 102 -5.33 -13.30 6.68
C ASN A 102 -6.11 -12.02 6.99
N GLY A 103 -7.28 -11.87 6.37
CA GLY A 103 -8.22 -10.81 6.69
C GLY A 103 -9.31 -11.37 7.60
N GLU A 104 -9.09 -11.40 8.91
CA GLU A 104 -10.16 -11.69 9.86
C GLU A 104 -11.03 -10.43 10.00
N TYR A 105 -12.19 -10.44 9.34
CA TYR A 105 -13.24 -9.46 9.60
C TYR A 105 -13.99 -9.89 10.86
N ASN A 106 -13.70 -9.29 12.00
CA ASN A 106 -14.43 -9.56 13.23
C ASN A 106 -15.84 -8.95 13.17
N THR A 107 -16.81 -9.71 12.67
CA THR A 107 -18.23 -9.31 12.64
C THR A 107 -18.81 -8.99 14.03
N GLN A 108 -18.14 -9.38 15.12
CA GLN A 108 -18.55 -9.14 16.50
C GLN A 108 -18.41 -7.67 16.97
N THR A 109 -17.70 -6.80 16.23
CA THR A 109 -17.50 -5.39 16.62
C THR A 109 -18.20 -4.39 15.71
N SER A 110 -19.25 -4.84 15.00
CA SER A 110 -19.96 -4.11 13.94
C SER A 110 -20.83 -2.92 14.40
N HIS A 111 -20.54 -2.34 15.56
CA HIS A 111 -21.18 -1.09 15.99
C HIS A 111 -20.22 0.09 16.19
N LYS A 112 -18.89 -0.09 16.13
CA LYS A 112 -17.92 1.01 16.15
C LYS A 112 -16.67 0.61 15.38
N HIS A 113 -16.42 1.29 14.23
CA HIS A 113 -15.16 1.31 13.47
C HIS A 113 -14.19 0.14 13.76
N GLY A 114 -14.59 -1.07 13.39
CA GLY A 114 -13.79 -2.28 13.65
C GLY A 114 -12.42 -2.16 13.00
N ALA A 115 -11.37 -2.17 13.81
CA ALA A 115 -10.00 -2.22 13.32
C ALA A 115 -9.77 -3.57 12.64
N LEU A 116 -9.48 -3.54 11.33
CA LEU A 116 -9.02 -4.71 10.60
C LEU A 116 -7.59 -5.03 11.06
N SER A 117 -7.42 -6.18 11.73
CA SER A 117 -6.10 -6.73 11.98
C SER A 117 -5.71 -7.66 10.83
N PHE A 118 -4.57 -7.40 10.20
CA PHE A 118 -4.03 -8.25 9.15
C PHE A 118 -2.82 -9.01 9.68
N PHE A 119 -2.87 -10.33 9.57
CA PHE A 119 -1.69 -11.17 9.80
C PHE A 119 -1.01 -11.46 8.46
N TYR A 120 0.30 -11.23 8.38
CA TYR A 120 1.10 -11.42 7.19
C TYR A 120 2.00 -12.64 7.35
N PHE A 121 1.93 -13.56 6.41
CA PHE A 121 2.91 -14.62 6.24
C PHE A 121 3.70 -14.35 4.96
N PHE A 122 5.02 -14.17 5.11
CA PHE A 122 5.91 -13.90 3.98
C PHE A 122 6.66 -15.17 3.60
N PHE A 123 6.55 -15.55 2.33
CA PHE A 123 7.28 -16.67 1.76
C PHE A 123 8.09 -16.17 0.57
N ILE A 124 9.40 -16.11 0.75
CA ILE A 124 10.33 -15.97 -0.37
C ILE A 124 10.67 -17.39 -0.83
N TYR A 125 10.29 -17.71 -2.05
CA TYR A 125 10.67 -18.95 -2.71
C TYR A 125 11.91 -18.68 -3.55
N THR A 126 13.05 -18.78 -2.86
CA THR A 126 14.37 -18.66 -3.47
C THR A 126 14.76 -19.92 -4.22
N LEU A 127 15.73 -19.78 -5.14
CA LEU A 127 16.36 -20.90 -5.86
C LEU A 127 16.95 -21.98 -4.94
N THR A 128 17.12 -21.69 -3.65
CA THR A 128 17.72 -22.59 -2.65
C THR A 128 16.72 -23.52 -1.95
N LYS A 129 15.39 -23.28 -2.06
CA LYS A 129 14.39 -24.12 -1.40
C LYS A 129 13.99 -25.34 -2.25
N ASP A 130 13.61 -26.44 -1.59
CA ASP A 130 13.06 -27.62 -2.25
C ASP A 130 11.64 -27.31 -2.79
N PRO A 131 11.33 -27.57 -4.07
CA PRO A 131 9.98 -27.43 -4.61
C PRO A 131 8.88 -28.09 -3.76
N LYS A 132 9.17 -29.20 -3.07
CA LYS A 132 8.20 -29.88 -2.19
C LYS A 132 7.78 -29.02 -1.01
N ASP A 133 8.72 -28.29 -0.42
CA ASP A 133 8.42 -27.37 0.68
C ASP A 133 7.55 -26.23 0.18
N ILE A 134 7.87 -25.66 -0.98
CA ILE A 134 7.08 -24.60 -1.63
C ILE A 134 5.64 -25.05 -1.81
N LEU A 135 5.45 -26.23 -2.40
CA LEU A 135 4.14 -26.81 -2.64
C LEU A 135 3.39 -27.05 -1.32
N ALA A 136 4.07 -27.58 -0.29
CA ALA A 136 3.46 -27.81 1.02
C ALA A 136 2.98 -26.51 1.68
N HIS A 137 3.69 -25.39 1.49
CA HIS A 137 3.26 -24.09 1.99
C HIS A 137 2.05 -23.57 1.21
N LEU A 138 2.05 -23.67 -0.13
CA LEU A 138 0.92 -23.28 -0.96
C LEU A 138 -0.35 -24.05 -0.61
N LYS A 139 -0.25 -25.36 -0.38
CA LYS A 139 -1.38 -26.21 0.05
C LYS A 139 -1.93 -25.88 1.44
N LYS A 140 -1.15 -25.21 2.30
CA LYS A 140 -1.60 -24.79 3.64
C LYS A 140 -2.37 -23.46 3.64
N ILE A 141 -2.38 -22.73 2.52
CA ILE A 141 -3.09 -21.46 2.40
C ILE A 141 -4.59 -21.74 2.49
N LYS A 142 -5.22 -21.22 3.55
CA LYS A 142 -6.65 -21.44 3.80
C LYS A 142 -7.51 -20.62 2.84
N ARG A 143 -8.68 -21.15 2.50
CA ARG A 143 -9.72 -20.44 1.73
C ARG A 143 -9.97 -19.05 2.32
N GLY A 144 -10.11 -18.05 1.46
CA GLY A 144 -10.39 -16.66 1.85
C GLY A 144 -9.16 -15.79 2.10
N MET A 145 -7.98 -16.39 2.32
CA MET A 145 -6.73 -15.63 2.45
C MET A 145 -6.36 -14.94 1.14
N ILE A 146 -5.85 -13.71 1.25
CA ILE A 146 -5.34 -12.94 0.11
C ILE A 146 -3.92 -13.41 -0.18
N VAL A 147 -3.60 -13.60 -1.46
CA VAL A 147 -2.28 -14.03 -1.91
C VAL A 147 -1.74 -12.99 -2.88
N LEU A 148 -0.62 -12.37 -2.53
CA LEU A 148 0.09 -11.40 -3.37
C LEU A 148 1.41 -12.00 -3.82
N VAL A 149 1.75 -11.87 -5.10
CA VAL A 149 2.89 -12.53 -5.72
C VAL A 149 3.63 -11.57 -6.62
N ALA A 150 4.96 -11.57 -6.53
CA ALA A 150 5.85 -10.84 -7.42
C ALA A 150 7.05 -11.70 -7.82
N SER A 151 7.35 -11.77 -9.11
CA SER A 151 8.57 -12.43 -9.61
C SER A 151 9.82 -11.58 -9.41
N PHE A 152 10.98 -12.23 -9.32
CA PHE A 152 12.30 -11.60 -9.35
C PHE A 152 13.29 -12.54 -10.06
N ASP A 153 14.03 -12.06 -11.05
CA ASP A 153 14.89 -12.86 -11.93
C ASP A 153 14.15 -13.99 -12.67
N ASP A 154 14.11 -15.22 -12.12
CA ASP A 154 13.50 -16.39 -12.75
C ASP A 154 12.70 -17.21 -11.73
N VAL A 155 11.40 -17.37 -11.98
CA VAL A 155 10.48 -18.14 -11.13
C VAL A 155 10.31 -19.60 -11.57
N THR A 156 10.79 -19.94 -12.77
CA THR A 156 10.45 -21.24 -13.39
C THR A 156 11.28 -22.41 -12.87
N GLN A 157 12.47 -22.17 -12.33
CA GLN A 157 13.36 -23.22 -11.86
C GLN A 157 12.75 -24.14 -10.79
N LYS A 158 11.79 -23.64 -10.00
CA LYS A 158 11.13 -24.38 -8.91
C LYS A 158 9.61 -24.52 -9.11
N MET A 159 9.07 -23.99 -10.20
CA MET A 159 7.63 -23.98 -10.47
C MET A 159 7.18 -25.31 -11.06
N THR A 160 6.37 -26.07 -10.33
CA THR A 160 5.76 -27.32 -10.83
C THR A 160 4.37 -27.07 -11.42
N ASN A 161 3.86 -28.01 -12.22
CA ASN A 161 2.50 -27.93 -12.76
C ASN A 161 1.44 -27.82 -11.65
N GLU A 162 1.61 -28.57 -10.56
CA GLU A 162 0.72 -28.52 -9.42
C GLU A 162 0.71 -27.15 -8.72
N MET A 163 1.85 -26.45 -8.64
CA MET A 163 1.88 -25.08 -8.13
C MET A 163 1.12 -24.12 -9.06
N ARG A 164 1.26 -24.30 -10.38
CA ARG A 164 0.52 -23.49 -11.37
C ARG A 164 -0.98 -23.71 -11.27
N GLU A 165 -1.41 -24.95 -11.02
CA GLU A 165 -2.80 -25.29 -10.76
C GLU A 165 -3.32 -24.58 -9.52
N ILE A 166 -2.57 -24.60 -8.41
CA ILE A 166 -2.95 -23.88 -7.18
C ILE A 166 -3.13 -22.37 -7.43
N PHE A 167 -2.21 -21.71 -8.16
CA PHE A 167 -2.40 -20.30 -8.51
C PHE A 167 -3.58 -20.07 -9.44
N SER A 168 -3.85 -20.99 -10.37
CA SER A 168 -5.03 -20.93 -11.24
C SER A 168 -6.32 -21.00 -10.39
N GLU A 169 -6.36 -21.87 -9.38
CA GLU A 169 -7.48 -21.96 -8.43
C GLU A 169 -7.64 -20.71 -7.55
N MET A 170 -6.55 -19.97 -7.33
CA MET A 170 -6.55 -18.65 -6.67
C MET A 170 -7.00 -17.50 -7.58
N GLY A 171 -7.23 -17.77 -8.87
CA GLY A 171 -7.72 -16.81 -9.85
C GLY A 171 -6.71 -16.35 -10.90
N SER A 172 -5.51 -16.93 -10.96
CA SER A 172 -4.55 -16.59 -12.01
C SER A 172 -5.01 -17.13 -13.36
N THR A 173 -4.83 -16.31 -14.39
CA THR A 173 -5.09 -16.65 -15.80
C THR A 173 -3.80 -16.73 -16.61
N LEU A 174 -2.70 -16.14 -16.12
CA LEU A 174 -1.42 -16.08 -16.81
C LEU A 174 -0.39 -17.06 -16.23
N ILE A 175 -0.62 -17.66 -15.06
CA ILE A 175 0.38 -18.55 -14.44
C ILE A 175 0.74 -19.74 -15.33
N SER A 176 -0.16 -20.25 -16.18
CA SER A 176 0.18 -21.33 -17.11
C SER A 176 1.14 -20.89 -18.23
N SER A 177 1.16 -19.60 -18.59
CA SER A 177 2.03 -19.04 -19.64
C SER A 177 3.36 -18.48 -19.12
N VAL A 178 3.55 -18.37 -17.80
CA VAL A 178 4.80 -17.85 -17.22
C VAL A 178 5.97 -18.78 -17.55
N LYS A 179 6.92 -18.28 -18.34
CA LYS A 179 8.16 -18.96 -18.73
C LYS A 179 9.38 -18.27 -18.13
N ARG A 180 10.56 -18.83 -18.43
CA ARG A 180 11.84 -18.41 -17.86
C ARG A 180 12.05 -16.91 -18.01
N ARG A 181 12.33 -16.25 -16.88
CA ARG A 181 12.57 -14.80 -16.74
C ARG A 181 11.43 -13.87 -17.11
N ASP A 182 10.21 -14.38 -17.28
CA ASP A 182 9.07 -13.49 -17.40
C ASP A 182 8.89 -12.68 -16.10
N SER A 183 8.58 -11.39 -16.27
CA SER A 183 8.12 -10.57 -15.16
C SER A 183 6.64 -10.88 -14.93
N TRP A 184 6.25 -11.23 -13.71
CA TRP A 184 4.88 -11.59 -13.38
C TRP A 184 4.51 -11.06 -11.99
N VAL A 185 3.32 -10.49 -11.89
CA VAL A 185 2.69 -10.09 -10.63
C VAL A 185 1.26 -10.58 -10.60
N PHE A 186 0.80 -10.94 -9.41
CA PHE A 186 -0.54 -11.47 -9.20
C PHE A 186 -1.05 -11.12 -7.79
N ALA A 187 -2.31 -10.72 -7.69
CA ALA A 187 -3.06 -10.70 -6.44
C ALA A 187 -4.32 -11.55 -6.60
N GLY A 188 -4.53 -12.53 -5.73
CA GLY A 188 -5.67 -13.41 -5.76
C GLY A 188 -6.21 -13.71 -4.36
N ARG A 189 -7.17 -14.62 -4.31
CA ARG A 189 -7.73 -15.12 -3.05
C ARG A 189 -7.87 -16.62 -3.13
N ALA A 190 -7.43 -17.31 -2.08
CA ALA A 190 -7.48 -18.76 -2.05
C ALA A 190 -8.91 -19.29 -2.12
N GLY A 191 -9.15 -20.20 -3.06
CA GLY A 191 -10.40 -20.93 -3.25
C GLY A 191 -11.50 -20.21 -4.01
N THR A 192 -11.27 -19.03 -4.61
CA THR A 192 -12.37 -18.31 -5.29
C THR A 192 -12.62 -18.81 -6.70
N LYS A 193 -11.65 -19.43 -7.40
CA LYS A 193 -11.70 -19.74 -8.85
C LYS A 193 -12.16 -18.57 -9.74
N ILE A 194 -12.30 -17.36 -9.18
CA ILE A 194 -12.67 -16.14 -9.89
C ILE A 194 -11.39 -15.56 -10.44
N LYS A 195 -11.40 -15.26 -11.74
CA LYS A 195 -10.28 -14.62 -12.43
C LYS A 195 -9.93 -13.30 -11.75
N SER A 196 -8.66 -13.12 -11.42
CA SER A 196 -8.19 -11.87 -10.85
C SER A 196 -8.03 -10.80 -11.92
N LEU A 197 -8.41 -9.57 -11.58
CA LEU A 197 -8.11 -8.38 -12.37
C LEU A 197 -6.74 -7.77 -12.03
N PHE A 198 -6.06 -8.32 -11.02
CA PHE A 198 -4.77 -7.85 -10.51
C PHE A 198 -3.67 -8.81 -10.91
N GLU A 199 -3.49 -8.98 -12.23
CA GLU A 199 -2.48 -9.86 -12.79
C GLU A 199 -1.83 -9.18 -14.00
N LYS A 200 -0.51 -9.28 -14.13
CA LYS A 200 0.22 -8.78 -15.30
C LYS A 200 1.47 -9.63 -15.56
N GLN A 201 1.78 -9.85 -16.83
CA GLN A 201 2.97 -10.55 -17.30
C GLN A 201 3.68 -9.69 -18.36
N ALA A 202 5.00 -9.59 -18.28
CA ALA A 202 5.84 -9.19 -19.40
C ALA A 202 6.69 -10.38 -19.82
N VAL A 203 6.62 -10.68 -21.12
CA VAL A 203 7.18 -11.89 -21.70
C VAL A 203 8.65 -11.66 -22.01
N ASN A 204 9.51 -12.55 -21.53
CA ASN A 204 10.90 -12.60 -21.91
C ASN A 204 11.01 -12.97 -23.41
N ASP A 205 11.55 -12.04 -24.17
CA ASP A 205 11.80 -12.13 -25.60
C ASP A 205 13.06 -11.34 -25.92
N GLU A 206 14.09 -12.04 -26.41
CA GLU A 206 15.42 -11.46 -26.68
C GLU A 206 15.37 -10.21 -27.56
N LYS A 207 14.38 -10.09 -28.45
CA LYS A 207 14.23 -8.93 -29.34
C LYS A 207 13.62 -7.71 -28.67
N ASN A 208 12.77 -7.93 -27.66
CA ASN A 208 11.95 -6.90 -27.02
C ASN A 208 12.37 -6.62 -25.57
N ASN A 209 13.33 -7.37 -25.04
CA ASN A 209 13.86 -7.19 -23.70
C ASN A 209 14.53 -5.82 -23.55
N ILE A 210 14.12 -5.07 -22.53
CA ILE A 210 14.70 -3.75 -22.23
C ILE A 210 15.93 -3.83 -21.32
N TYR A 211 16.15 -4.99 -20.68
CA TYR A 211 17.35 -5.31 -19.94
C TYR A 211 18.12 -6.42 -20.66
N GLY A 212 19.38 -6.65 -20.30
CA GLY A 212 20.28 -7.63 -20.93
C GLY A 212 19.84 -9.10 -20.78
N GLY A 213 18.71 -9.48 -21.36
CA GLY A 213 18.10 -10.81 -21.27
C GLY A 213 16.92 -10.91 -20.29
N TRP A 214 16.30 -9.79 -19.88
CA TRP A 214 15.07 -9.75 -19.08
C TRP A 214 14.08 -8.72 -19.66
N PRO A 215 12.76 -9.00 -19.58
CA PRO A 215 11.73 -8.08 -20.00
C PRO A 215 11.56 -6.93 -19.01
N GLU A 216 10.71 -5.96 -19.35
CA GLU A 216 10.38 -4.87 -18.43
C GLU A 216 9.76 -5.37 -17.12
N MET A 217 9.92 -4.58 -16.06
CA MET A 217 9.22 -4.85 -14.82
C MET A 217 7.72 -4.58 -15.00
N VAL A 218 6.87 -5.38 -14.33
CA VAL A 218 5.42 -5.21 -14.38
C VAL A 218 4.88 -4.75 -13.05
N GLU A 219 3.79 -3.99 -13.11
CA GLU A 219 3.07 -3.48 -11.95
C GLU A 219 1.56 -3.71 -12.12
N VAL A 220 0.91 -4.06 -11.01
CA VAL A 220 -0.54 -3.90 -10.82
C VAL A 220 -0.79 -3.07 -9.57
N GLY A 221 -1.79 -2.18 -9.61
CA GLY A 221 -2.14 -1.33 -8.49
C GLY A 221 -3.61 -0.94 -8.54
N GLY A 222 -4.27 -0.91 -7.38
CA GLY A 222 -5.66 -0.51 -7.30
C GLY A 222 -6.34 -0.93 -6.01
N CYS A 223 -7.67 -0.96 -6.07
CA CYS A 223 -8.53 -1.25 -4.93
C CYS A 223 -9.00 -2.70 -4.98
N PHE A 224 -8.50 -3.52 -4.07
CA PHE A 224 -8.79 -4.95 -3.99
C PHE A 224 -9.93 -5.23 -3.00
N PRO A 225 -10.97 -6.00 -3.35
CA PRO A 225 -12.11 -6.23 -2.47
C PRO A 225 -11.75 -6.90 -1.12
N ARG A 226 -12.18 -6.29 0.00
CA ARG A 226 -11.97 -6.81 1.37
C ARG A 226 -12.66 -8.14 1.60
N VAL A 227 -13.92 -8.21 1.21
CA VAL A 227 -14.78 -9.37 1.35
C VAL A 227 -15.06 -9.96 -0.02
N PHE A 228 -15.31 -11.26 0.00
CA PHE A 228 -15.86 -11.98 -1.13
C PHE A 228 -17.39 -11.97 -1.00
N SER A 229 -18.09 -11.67 -2.08
CA SER A 229 -19.51 -11.98 -2.25
C SER A 229 -19.57 -13.02 -3.35
N ASP A 230 -20.05 -14.23 -3.00
CA ASP A 230 -20.47 -15.24 -3.98
C ASP A 230 -21.58 -14.67 -4.89
#